data_AF-A0A959XWF2-F1
#
_entry.id   AF-A0A959XWF2-F1
#
_cell.length_a   1.000
_cell.length_b   1.000
_cell.length_c   1.000
_cell.angle_alpha   90.00
_cell.angle_beta   90.00
_cell.angle_gamma   90.00
#
_symmetry.space_group_name_H-M   'P 1'
#
loop_
_entity.id
_entity.type
_entity.pdbx_description
1 polymer ?
#
loop_
_entity_poly.entity_id
_entity_poly.type
_entity_poly.pdbx_seq_one_letter_code
_entity_poly.pdbx_strand_id
1 'polypeptide(L)'
;EVIVGTGKKGGVLKDATLKRIDRFSDTLAAYPELSRPLSVVDAVKFMRQGFYGGDPGRYGLLTGTDKRFMLPYLQHLDGGSGGAGMGKAFIDSTRATTRITVQMADVGTTRMDALLQKLRAQADSIFPADRYDVLFTGTSVVFLKGSSYLVSNLISSLFWAIVIIVVLMALLFNSVRILVVALIPNVVPLILTAGIMGFVHIPIKPSTMLVFGIALGIAVDNAIFFLARYRLELKLTGGDLSRSVDNAVRQVSVGIIYTSAVLVAGFSMFAFSRFGGIQALGLLTTITLLIAMLTNLLVLPAMVLSLNKRIMSKAFNEPMLEIYDEEEDIELEALTVETQKAPKPDGA
;
A
#
# COMPACT_ATOMS: atom_id res chain seq x y z
N GLU A 1 22.64 1.25 -3.74
CA GLU A 1 23.89 0.81 -3.10
C GLU A 1 23.98 -0.72 -3.18
N VAL A 2 25.19 -1.26 -3.26
CA VAL A 2 25.45 -2.70 -3.21
C VAL A 2 26.48 -2.96 -2.10
N ILE A 3 26.13 -3.82 -1.16
CA ILE A 3 27.01 -4.26 -0.08
C ILE A 3 27.56 -5.62 -0.45
N VAL A 4 28.88 -5.78 -0.35
CA VAL A 4 29.58 -7.05 -0.64
C VAL A 4 30.31 -7.49 0.62
N GLY A 5 29.84 -8.56 1.25
CA GLY A 5 30.46 -9.24 2.37
C GLY A 5 31.33 -10.40 1.91
N THR A 6 32.49 -10.59 2.54
CA THR A 6 33.46 -11.65 2.19
C THR A 6 33.55 -12.77 3.24
N GLY A 7 32.80 -12.65 4.34
CA GLY A 7 32.79 -13.60 5.47
C GLY A 7 34.11 -13.76 6.23
N LYS A 8 35.18 -13.07 5.83
CA LYS A 8 36.53 -13.19 6.39
C LYS A 8 37.11 -11.82 6.68
N LYS A 9 37.72 -11.67 7.87
CA LYS A 9 38.44 -10.44 8.26
C LYS A 9 39.52 -10.10 7.23
N GLY A 10 39.54 -8.87 6.73
CA GLY A 10 40.47 -8.43 5.68
C GLY A 10 40.21 -9.01 4.28
N GLY A 11 39.07 -9.68 4.04
CA GLY A 11 38.76 -10.31 2.76
C GLY A 11 38.56 -9.32 1.60
N VAL A 12 38.17 -8.08 1.89
CA VAL A 12 37.93 -7.02 0.88
C VAL A 12 39.21 -6.60 0.17
N LEU A 13 40.32 -6.45 0.90
CA LEU A 13 41.60 -5.95 0.35
C LEU A 13 42.40 -6.99 -0.45
N LYS A 14 41.88 -8.22 -0.59
CA LYS A 14 42.52 -9.26 -1.39
C LYS A 14 42.37 -8.95 -2.88
N ASP A 15 43.42 -9.21 -3.67
CA ASP A 15 43.43 -8.95 -5.12
C ASP A 15 42.27 -9.59 -5.87
N ALA A 16 41.96 -10.84 -5.52
CA ALA A 16 40.85 -11.55 -6.15
C ALA A 16 39.51 -10.84 -5.90
N THR A 17 39.31 -10.31 -4.69
CA THR A 17 38.12 -9.56 -4.32
C THR A 17 38.11 -8.19 -5.00
N LEU A 18 39.21 -7.44 -4.96
CA LEU A 18 39.33 -6.14 -5.61
C LEU A 18 39.11 -6.23 -7.12
N LYS A 19 39.63 -7.27 -7.79
CA LYS A 19 39.38 -7.52 -9.23
C LYS A 19 37.91 -7.85 -9.52
N ARG A 20 37.22 -8.59 -8.64
CA ARG A 20 35.78 -8.87 -8.78
C ARG A 20 34.96 -7.60 -8.59
N ILE A 21 35.27 -6.80 -7.58
CA ILE A 21 34.63 -5.49 -7.36
C ILE A 21 34.88 -4.58 -8.56
N ASP A 22 36.09 -4.54 -9.10
CA ASP A 22 36.42 -3.73 -10.27
C ASP A 22 35.58 -4.12 -11.49
N ARG A 23 35.53 -5.42 -11.79
CA ARG A 23 34.70 -5.97 -12.88
C ARG A 23 33.22 -5.64 -12.68
N PHE A 24 32.72 -5.70 -11.46
CA PHE A 24 31.33 -5.35 -11.16
C PHE A 24 31.08 -3.85 -11.31
N SER A 25 32.00 -2.99 -10.86
CA SER A 25 31.94 -1.54 -11.09
C SER A 25 31.92 -1.19 -12.58
N ASP A 26 32.75 -1.84 -13.40
CA ASP A 26 32.72 -1.66 -14.86
C ASP A 26 31.39 -2.11 -15.47
N THR A 27 30.82 -3.20 -14.95
CA THR A 27 29.50 -3.70 -15.37
C THR A 27 28.39 -2.71 -15.03
N LEU A 28 28.42 -2.10 -13.83
CA LEU A 28 27.48 -1.06 -13.42
C LEU A 28 27.61 0.20 -14.29
N ALA A 29 28.84 0.60 -14.61
CA ALA A 29 29.12 1.78 -15.44
C ALA A 29 28.66 1.62 -16.90
N ALA A 30 28.45 0.39 -17.38
CA ALA A 30 27.95 0.13 -18.73
C ALA A 30 26.47 0.45 -18.91
N TYR A 31 25.70 0.60 -17.83
CA TYR A 31 24.28 0.94 -17.89
C TYR A 31 24.09 2.45 -17.94
N PRO A 32 23.42 2.99 -18.98
CA PRO A 32 23.20 4.44 -19.11
C PRO A 32 22.30 5.02 -18.02
N GLU A 33 21.49 4.19 -17.36
CA GLU A 33 20.63 4.59 -16.25
C GLU A 33 21.39 4.81 -14.94
N LEU A 34 22.65 4.36 -14.86
CA LEU A 34 23.49 4.41 -13.68
C LEU A 34 24.62 5.44 -13.83
N SER A 35 24.93 6.14 -12.75
CA SER A 35 26.14 6.97 -12.69
C SER A 35 27.40 6.11 -12.59
N ARG A 36 28.58 6.72 -12.75
CA ARG A 36 29.83 6.08 -12.37
C ARG A 36 29.74 5.59 -10.91
N PRO A 37 30.03 4.31 -10.62
CA PRO A 37 30.01 3.79 -9.26
C PRO A 37 31.18 4.34 -8.45
N LEU A 38 30.99 4.45 -7.14
CA LEU A 38 32.00 4.82 -6.15
C LEU A 38 32.21 3.63 -5.21
N SER A 39 33.44 3.13 -5.15
CA SER A 39 33.81 1.95 -4.39
C SER A 39 35.19 2.05 -3.76
N VAL A 40 35.55 1.07 -2.92
CA VAL A 40 36.93 0.90 -2.41
C VAL A 40 37.95 0.80 -3.54
N VAL A 41 37.57 0.21 -4.68
CA VAL A 41 38.46 0.07 -5.83
C VAL A 41 38.79 1.43 -6.43
N ASP A 42 37.82 2.35 -6.52
CA ASP A 42 38.05 3.71 -7.01
C ASP A 42 39.01 4.47 -6.08
N ALA A 43 38.89 4.30 -4.77
CA ALA A 43 39.83 4.87 -3.81
C ALA A 43 41.26 4.29 -4.02
N VAL A 44 41.39 2.98 -4.24
CA VAL A 44 42.67 2.33 -4.52
C VAL A 44 43.29 2.82 -5.83
N LYS A 45 42.50 2.94 -6.90
CA LYS A 45 42.95 3.47 -8.19
C LYS A 45 43.38 4.94 -8.07
N PHE A 46 42.62 5.75 -7.34
CA PHE A 46 42.92 7.16 -7.10
C PHE A 46 44.20 7.33 -6.28
N MET A 47 44.41 6.52 -5.23
CA MET A 47 45.67 6.53 -4.47
C MET A 47 46.87 6.18 -5.34
N ARG A 48 46.76 5.18 -6.21
CA ARG A 48 47.83 4.82 -7.15
C ARG A 48 48.16 5.98 -8.08
N GLN A 49 47.14 6.60 -8.68
CA GLN A 49 47.31 7.78 -9.52
C GLN A 49 48.00 8.93 -8.75
N GLY A 50 47.55 9.21 -7.52
CA GLY A 50 48.13 10.25 -6.67
C GLY A 50 49.60 9.98 -6.30
N PHE A 51 49.95 8.73 -6.01
CA PHE A 51 51.34 8.33 -5.71
C PHE A 51 52.29 8.58 -6.89
N TYR A 52 51.81 8.41 -8.12
CA TYR A 52 52.55 8.69 -9.34
C TYR A 52 52.35 10.12 -9.87
N GLY A 53 52.13 11.08 -8.98
CA GLY A 53 52.06 12.51 -9.34
C GLY A 53 50.83 12.90 -10.16
N GLY A 54 49.76 12.11 -10.13
CA GLY A 54 48.50 12.40 -10.81
C GLY A 54 48.37 11.83 -12.23
N ASP A 55 49.33 11.04 -12.71
CA ASP A 55 49.35 10.46 -14.07
C ASP A 55 48.06 9.67 -14.39
N PRO A 56 47.22 10.12 -15.35
CA PRO A 56 45.99 9.41 -15.74
C PRO A 56 46.24 7.97 -16.20
N GLY A 57 47.40 7.67 -16.78
CA GLY A 57 47.78 6.31 -17.21
C GLY A 57 48.00 5.33 -16.05
N ARG A 58 48.10 5.82 -14.81
CA ARG A 58 48.28 5.02 -13.59
C ARG A 58 46.99 4.80 -12.81
N TYR A 59 45.83 5.19 -13.36
CA TYR A 59 44.52 4.89 -12.78
C TYR A 59 44.14 3.42 -12.97
N GLY A 60 44.56 2.56 -12.04
CA GLY A 60 44.30 1.12 -12.09
C GLY A 60 44.61 0.42 -10.77
N LEU A 61 44.27 -0.87 -10.67
CA LEU A 61 44.55 -1.65 -9.47
C LEU A 61 46.05 -1.72 -9.16
N LEU A 62 46.39 -1.91 -7.88
CA LEU A 62 47.77 -2.01 -7.42
C LEU A 62 48.47 -3.23 -8.01
N THR A 63 49.64 -3.01 -8.61
CA THR A 63 50.55 -4.05 -9.08
C THR A 63 51.46 -4.55 -7.95
N GLY A 64 52.15 -5.68 -8.17
CA GLY A 64 53.07 -6.26 -7.16
C GLY A 64 54.18 -5.30 -6.71
N THR A 65 54.66 -4.44 -7.62
CA THR A 65 55.59 -3.35 -7.32
C THR A 65 54.94 -2.26 -6.48
N ASP A 66 53.74 -1.81 -6.85
CA ASP A 66 53.02 -0.74 -6.13
C ASP A 66 52.81 -1.12 -4.66
N LYS A 67 52.42 -2.38 -4.41
CA LYS A 67 52.18 -2.86 -3.04
C LYS A 67 53.41 -2.78 -2.14
N ARG A 68 54.61 -3.03 -2.65
CA ARG A 68 55.83 -2.98 -1.85
C ARG A 68 56.08 -1.58 -1.27
N PHE A 69 55.71 -0.55 -2.03
CA PHE A 69 55.92 0.85 -1.64
C PHE A 69 54.69 1.48 -0.97
N MET A 70 53.49 1.00 -1.30
CA MET A 70 52.22 1.60 -0.85
C MET A 70 51.59 0.90 0.36
N LEU A 71 52.05 -0.31 0.76
CA LEU A 71 51.50 -1.04 1.91
C LEU A 71 51.49 -0.23 3.22
N PRO A 72 52.52 0.55 3.57
CA PRO A 72 52.48 1.39 4.77
C PRO A 72 51.38 2.45 4.70
N TYR A 73 51.18 3.08 3.53
CA TYR A 73 50.14 4.10 3.33
C TYR A 73 48.73 3.52 3.36
N LEU A 74 48.54 2.29 2.86
CA LEU A 74 47.25 1.58 2.91
C LEU A 74 46.84 1.19 4.34
N GLN A 75 47.80 0.95 5.23
CA GLN A 75 47.51 0.61 6.63
C GLN A 75 47.02 1.82 7.45
N HIS A 76 47.37 3.04 7.02
CA HIS A 76 46.95 4.28 7.68
C HIS A 76 45.56 4.79 7.24
N LEU A 77 44.92 4.14 6.26
CA LEU A 77 43.54 4.46 5.81
C LEU A 77 42.49 4.32 6.92
N ASP A 78 42.78 3.54 7.97
CA ASP A 78 41.85 3.28 9.08
C ASP A 78 41.92 4.30 10.22
N GLY A 79 42.85 5.27 10.16
CA GLY A 79 42.92 6.38 11.10
C GLY A 79 44.32 6.61 11.68
N GLY A 80 45.10 7.43 10.98
CA GLY A 80 46.12 8.30 11.59
C GLY A 80 45.53 9.70 11.86
N SER A 81 46.06 10.39 12.87
CA SER A 81 45.54 11.59 13.56
C SER A 81 45.38 12.89 12.74
N GLY A 82 45.04 12.85 11.45
CA GLY A 82 44.93 14.08 10.65
C GLY A 82 44.19 14.02 9.31
N GLY A 83 43.62 12.88 8.92
CA GLY A 83 42.85 12.79 7.67
C GLY A 83 41.57 11.99 7.88
N ALA A 84 40.41 12.57 7.53
CA ALA A 84 39.14 11.86 7.52
C ALA A 84 39.29 10.58 6.68
N GLY A 85 39.30 9.41 7.36
CA GLY A 85 39.70 8.14 6.76
C GLY A 85 38.82 7.75 5.59
N MET A 86 39.31 7.96 4.37
CA MET A 86 38.63 7.62 3.12
C MET A 86 38.25 6.12 3.07
N GLY A 87 39.00 5.25 3.76
CA GLY A 87 38.71 3.82 3.92
C GLY A 87 37.40 3.54 4.68
N LYS A 88 37.08 4.33 5.72
CA LYS A 88 35.86 4.15 6.54
C LYS A 88 34.57 4.43 5.78
N ALA A 89 34.63 5.17 4.67
CA ALA A 89 33.47 5.44 3.84
C ALA A 89 33.04 4.24 2.98
N PHE A 90 33.96 3.31 2.70
CA PHE A 90 33.78 2.20 1.76
C PHE A 90 33.97 0.81 2.37
N ILE A 91 34.63 0.69 3.52
CA ILE A 91 34.95 -0.58 4.17
C ILE A 91 34.56 -0.52 5.65
N ASP A 92 34.08 -1.64 6.19
CA ASP A 92 33.85 -1.81 7.62
C ASP A 92 35.16 -1.94 8.44
N SER A 93 35.06 -1.82 9.77
CA SER A 93 36.23 -1.90 10.66
C SER A 93 36.96 -3.25 10.62
N THR A 94 36.28 -4.34 10.24
CA THR A 94 36.89 -5.67 10.12
C THR A 94 37.44 -5.94 8.72
N ARG A 95 37.23 -5.02 7.77
CA ARG A 95 37.59 -5.16 6.35
C ARG A 95 37.02 -6.41 5.69
N ALA A 96 35.89 -6.89 6.21
CA ALA A 96 35.15 -8.04 5.71
C ALA A 96 34.04 -7.63 4.73
N THR A 97 33.54 -6.40 4.84
CA THR A 97 32.40 -5.90 4.06
C THR A 97 32.75 -4.58 3.40
N THR A 98 32.32 -4.41 2.15
CA THR A 98 32.52 -3.17 1.40
C THR A 98 31.22 -2.68 0.77
N ARG A 99 31.14 -1.36 0.55
CA ARG A 99 30.00 -0.69 -0.06
C ARG A 99 30.38 -0.12 -1.42
N ILE A 100 29.50 -0.37 -2.40
CA ILE A 100 29.53 0.22 -3.74
C ILE A 100 28.30 1.13 -3.87
N THR A 101 28.53 2.42 -4.07
CA THR A 101 27.48 3.43 -4.20
C THR A 101 27.34 3.84 -5.65
N VAL A 102 26.12 3.85 -6.15
CA VAL A 102 25.79 4.26 -7.52
C VAL A 102 24.50 5.07 -7.47
N GLN A 103 24.47 6.19 -8.21
CA GLN A 103 23.26 6.96 -8.41
C GLN A 103 22.51 6.42 -9.61
N MET A 104 21.19 6.48 -9.59
CA MET A 104 20.34 5.95 -10.66
C MET A 104 19.31 7.00 -11.08
N ALA A 105 19.10 7.13 -12.38
CA ALA A 105 18.00 7.91 -12.94
C ALA A 105 16.64 7.31 -12.55
N ASP A 106 15.60 8.14 -12.45
CA ASP A 106 14.24 7.64 -12.26
C ASP A 106 13.73 7.02 -13.57
N VAL A 107 13.60 5.69 -13.56
CA VAL A 107 13.20 4.87 -14.71
C VAL A 107 11.86 4.19 -14.51
N GLY A 108 11.17 4.49 -13.40
CA GLY A 108 9.94 3.83 -12.98
C GLY A 108 10.14 2.44 -12.38
N THR A 109 9.12 1.95 -11.66
CA THR A 109 9.18 0.72 -10.86
C THR A 109 9.38 -0.54 -11.69
N THR A 110 8.66 -0.69 -12.81
CA THR A 110 8.74 -1.90 -13.67
C THR A 110 10.13 -2.07 -14.29
N ARG A 111 10.70 -0.99 -14.84
CA ARG A 111 12.04 -1.03 -15.44
C ARG A 111 13.13 -1.17 -14.39
N MET A 112 12.97 -0.51 -13.24
CA MET A 112 13.86 -0.67 -12.09
C MET A 112 13.89 -2.13 -11.61
N ASP A 113 12.74 -2.81 -11.49
CA ASP A 113 12.71 -4.21 -11.05
C ASP A 113 13.43 -5.13 -12.05
N ALA A 114 13.16 -4.98 -13.34
CA ALA A 114 13.85 -5.73 -14.39
C ALA A 114 15.36 -5.47 -14.42
N LEU A 115 15.78 -4.21 -14.24
CA LEU A 115 17.19 -3.84 -14.14
C LEU A 115 17.85 -4.46 -12.91
N LEU A 116 17.17 -4.39 -11.75
CA LEU A 116 17.67 -4.96 -10.49
C LEU A 116 17.83 -6.48 -10.57
N GLN A 117 16.92 -7.18 -11.25
CA GLN A 117 17.05 -8.62 -11.51
C GLN A 117 18.26 -8.94 -12.40
N LYS A 118 18.48 -8.17 -13.47
CA LYS A 118 19.68 -8.32 -14.33
C LYS A 118 20.98 -8.07 -13.57
N LEU A 119 21.02 -7.00 -12.76
CA LEU A 119 22.17 -6.64 -11.94
C LEU A 119 22.47 -7.71 -10.88
N ARG A 120 21.44 -8.30 -10.26
CA ARG A 120 21.60 -9.44 -9.35
C ARG A 120 22.22 -10.64 -10.06
N ALA A 121 21.69 -11.05 -11.21
CA ALA A 121 22.25 -12.16 -11.97
C ALA A 121 23.71 -11.94 -12.37
N GLN A 122 24.08 -10.71 -12.74
CA GLN A 122 25.47 -10.34 -13.01
C GLN A 122 26.35 -10.35 -11.75
N ALA A 123 25.80 -9.88 -10.62
CA ALA A 123 26.49 -9.92 -9.34
C ALA A 123 26.75 -11.37 -8.91
N ASP A 124 25.77 -12.26 -9.00
CA ASP A 124 25.90 -13.68 -8.63
C ASP A 124 26.94 -14.43 -9.48
N SER A 125 27.08 -14.04 -10.76
CA SER A 125 28.13 -14.55 -11.65
C SER A 125 29.53 -14.07 -11.24
N ILE A 126 29.65 -12.83 -10.76
CA ILE A 126 30.92 -12.22 -10.37
C ILE A 126 31.31 -12.57 -8.92
N PHE A 127 30.34 -12.79 -8.05
CA PHE A 127 30.49 -13.06 -6.62
C PHE A 127 29.84 -14.41 -6.28
N PRO A 128 30.63 -15.49 -6.24
CA PRO A 128 30.13 -16.81 -5.91
C PRO A 128 29.50 -16.84 -4.50
N ALA A 129 28.25 -17.32 -4.40
CA ALA A 129 27.45 -17.29 -3.18
C ALA A 129 28.04 -18.14 -2.02
N ASP A 130 28.94 -19.08 -2.32
CA ASP A 130 29.70 -19.86 -1.33
C ASP A 130 30.69 -19.02 -0.52
N ARG A 131 31.10 -17.86 -1.05
CA ARG A 131 32.18 -17.03 -0.48
C ARG A 131 31.82 -15.58 -0.27
N TYR A 132 30.76 -15.10 -0.92
CA TYR A 132 30.37 -13.71 -0.88
C TYR A 132 28.87 -13.58 -0.58
N ASP A 133 28.53 -12.60 0.25
CA ASP A 133 27.16 -12.17 0.47
C ASP A 133 26.96 -10.82 -0.21
N VAL A 134 26.03 -10.74 -1.16
CA VAL A 134 25.78 -9.53 -1.95
C VAL A 134 24.37 -9.02 -1.69
N LEU A 135 24.29 -7.85 -1.07
CA LEU A 135 23.02 -7.20 -0.72
C LEU A 135 22.83 -5.91 -1.52
N PHE A 136 21.78 -5.89 -2.33
CA PHE A 136 21.30 -4.66 -2.99
C PHE A 136 20.40 -3.88 -2.03
N THR A 137 20.78 -2.63 -1.75
CA THR A 137 20.08 -1.75 -0.81
C THR A 137 20.13 -0.28 -1.26
N GLY A 138 19.71 0.64 -0.40
CA GLY A 138 19.62 2.07 -0.65
C GLY A 138 18.20 2.51 -0.99
N THR A 139 18.01 3.82 -1.05
CA THR A 139 16.71 4.48 -1.16
C THR A 139 15.89 3.98 -2.35
N SER A 140 16.49 3.85 -3.54
CA SER A 140 15.79 3.39 -4.75
C SER A 140 15.30 1.94 -4.63
N VAL A 141 16.09 1.04 -4.04
CA VAL A 141 15.73 -0.37 -3.86
C VAL A 141 14.66 -0.52 -2.78
N VAL A 142 14.80 0.23 -1.68
CA VAL A 142 13.80 0.26 -0.60
C VAL A 142 12.48 0.84 -1.10
N PHE A 143 12.53 1.91 -1.90
CA PHE A 143 11.34 2.51 -2.50
C PHE A 143 10.65 1.53 -3.45
N LEU A 144 11.40 0.86 -4.35
CA LEU A 144 10.83 -0.17 -5.23
C LEU A 144 10.13 -1.27 -4.44
N LYS A 145 10.84 -1.92 -3.51
CA LYS A 145 10.27 -2.99 -2.68
C LYS A 145 9.08 -2.49 -1.86
N GLY A 146 9.19 -1.28 -1.31
CA GLY A 146 8.13 -0.62 -0.55
C GLY A 146 6.88 -0.41 -1.41
N SER A 147 7.00 0.18 -2.59
CA SER A 147 5.88 0.38 -3.52
C SER A 147 5.24 -0.94 -3.94
N SER A 148 6.02 -1.96 -4.31
CA SER A 148 5.47 -3.28 -4.66
C SER A 148 4.78 -3.95 -3.47
N TYR A 149 5.35 -3.85 -2.28
CA TYR A 149 4.73 -4.34 -1.04
C TYR A 149 3.40 -3.63 -0.75
N LEU A 150 3.36 -2.32 -0.89
CA LEU A 150 2.15 -1.52 -0.70
C LEU A 150 1.03 -1.94 -1.67
N VAL A 151 1.34 -2.09 -2.96
CA VAL A 151 0.36 -2.55 -3.97
C VAL A 151 -0.13 -3.98 -3.68
N SER A 152 0.78 -4.91 -3.35
CA SER A 152 0.40 -6.28 -3.01
C SER A 152 -0.49 -6.33 -1.76
N ASN A 153 -0.21 -5.50 -0.75
CA ASN A 153 -1.03 -5.43 0.45
C ASN A 153 -2.38 -4.79 0.18
N LEU A 154 -2.46 -3.78 -0.68
CA LEU A 154 -3.74 -3.21 -1.09
C LEU A 154 -4.64 -4.25 -1.76
N ILE A 155 -4.10 -5.03 -2.70
CA ILE A 155 -4.87 -6.08 -3.39
C ILE A 155 -5.28 -7.18 -2.39
N SER A 156 -4.34 -7.63 -1.55
CA SER A 156 -4.60 -8.66 -0.54
C SER A 156 -5.64 -8.20 0.50
N SER A 157 -5.54 -6.96 0.99
CA SER A 157 -6.48 -6.42 1.97
C SER A 157 -7.87 -6.22 1.38
N LEU A 158 -7.97 -5.74 0.13
CA LEU A 158 -9.23 -5.61 -0.57
C LEU A 158 -9.88 -6.98 -0.80
N PHE A 159 -9.09 -8.00 -1.17
CA PHE A 159 -9.56 -9.37 -1.30
C PHE A 159 -10.13 -9.90 0.02
N TRP A 160 -9.38 -9.79 1.11
CA TRP A 160 -9.85 -10.22 2.44
C TRP A 160 -11.07 -9.44 2.91
N ALA A 161 -11.14 -8.14 2.65
CA ALA A 161 -12.32 -7.33 2.95
C ALA A 161 -13.55 -7.83 2.19
N ILE A 162 -13.42 -8.08 0.87
CA ILE A 162 -14.51 -8.65 0.07
C ILE A 162 -14.93 -10.02 0.60
N VAL A 163 -13.98 -10.89 0.99
CA VAL A 163 -14.30 -12.20 1.60
C VAL A 163 -15.11 -12.05 2.88
N ILE A 164 -14.72 -11.13 3.77
CA ILE A 164 -15.47 -10.87 5.01
C ILE A 164 -16.87 -10.35 4.71
N ILE A 165 -17.01 -9.41 3.77
CA ILE A 165 -18.30 -8.87 3.34
C ILE A 165 -19.17 -9.99 2.76
N VAL A 166 -18.57 -10.89 1.98
CA VAL A 166 -19.25 -12.06 1.43
C VAL A 166 -19.81 -12.95 2.52
N VAL A 167 -19.00 -13.24 3.54
CA VAL A 167 -19.43 -14.05 4.70
C VAL A 167 -20.55 -13.36 5.46
N LEU A 168 -20.41 -12.06 5.76
CA LEU A 168 -21.43 -11.28 6.47
C LEU A 168 -22.76 -11.26 5.70
N MET A 169 -22.72 -11.02 4.39
CA MET A 169 -23.91 -11.01 3.54
C MET A 169 -24.54 -12.41 3.40
N ALA A 170 -23.72 -13.46 3.35
CA ALA A 170 -24.22 -14.82 3.34
C ALA A 170 -24.94 -15.17 4.65
N LEU A 171 -24.42 -14.72 5.81
CA LEU A 171 -25.10 -14.87 7.10
C LEU A 171 -26.42 -14.08 7.15
N LEU A 172 -26.45 -12.88 6.56
CA LEU A 172 -27.61 -11.99 6.62
C LEU A 172 -28.74 -12.41 5.68
N PHE A 173 -28.41 -12.89 4.47
CA PHE A 173 -29.37 -13.08 3.37
C PHE A 173 -29.36 -14.46 2.73
N ASN A 174 -28.47 -15.37 3.14
CA ASN A 174 -28.40 -16.77 2.73
C ASN A 174 -28.56 -17.02 1.21
N SER A 175 -28.05 -16.12 0.38
CA SER A 175 -28.23 -16.17 -1.07
C SER A 175 -27.05 -15.57 -1.82
N VAL A 176 -26.39 -16.41 -2.62
CA VAL A 176 -25.24 -16.06 -3.47
C VAL A 176 -25.61 -15.00 -4.52
N ARG A 177 -26.88 -14.90 -4.93
CA ARG A 177 -27.30 -13.89 -5.91
C ARG A 177 -27.46 -12.50 -5.29
N ILE A 178 -28.00 -12.43 -4.07
CA ILE A 178 -28.06 -11.18 -3.31
C ILE A 178 -26.65 -10.67 -3.04
N LEU A 179 -25.72 -11.58 -2.75
CA LEU A 179 -24.32 -11.25 -2.57
C LEU A 179 -23.70 -10.55 -3.79
N VAL A 180 -23.91 -11.07 -5.00
CA VAL A 180 -23.39 -10.45 -6.23
C VAL A 180 -24.02 -9.07 -6.47
N VAL A 181 -25.33 -8.96 -6.20
CA VAL A 181 -26.08 -7.69 -6.28
C VAL A 181 -25.55 -6.66 -5.28
N ALA A 182 -25.19 -7.09 -4.07
CA ALA A 182 -24.61 -6.22 -3.05
C ALA A 182 -23.17 -5.82 -3.40
N LEU A 183 -22.39 -6.69 -4.04
CA LEU A 183 -20.96 -6.44 -4.28
C LEU A 183 -20.72 -5.48 -5.46
N ILE A 184 -21.48 -5.61 -6.54
CA ILE A 184 -21.26 -4.83 -7.77
C ILE A 184 -21.29 -3.31 -7.53
N PRO A 185 -22.32 -2.74 -6.88
CA PRO A 185 -22.40 -1.30 -6.60
C PRO A 185 -21.26 -0.77 -5.74
N ASN A 186 -20.62 -1.64 -4.96
CA ASN A 186 -19.52 -1.29 -4.05
C ASN A 186 -18.15 -1.35 -4.73
N VAL A 187 -17.99 -2.20 -5.75
CA VAL A 187 -16.73 -2.31 -6.51
C VAL A 187 -16.64 -1.25 -7.61
N VAL A 188 -17.77 -0.84 -8.20
CA VAL A 188 -17.82 0.17 -9.28
C VAL A 188 -17.11 1.49 -8.91
N PRO A 189 -17.34 2.11 -7.73
CA PRO A 189 -16.64 3.33 -7.32
C PRO A 189 -15.12 3.13 -7.23
N LEU A 190 -14.67 1.96 -6.77
CA LEU A 190 -13.24 1.64 -6.65
C LEU A 190 -12.59 1.51 -8.02
N ILE A 191 -13.24 0.80 -8.95
CA ILE A 191 -12.76 0.67 -10.34
C ILE A 191 -12.70 2.04 -11.00
N LEU A 192 -13.74 2.87 -10.85
CA LEU A 192 -13.76 4.20 -11.44
C LEU A 192 -12.65 5.09 -10.86
N THR A 193 -12.40 5.00 -9.57
CA THR A 193 -11.31 5.73 -8.90
C THR A 193 -9.94 5.25 -9.38
N ALA A 194 -9.72 3.94 -9.50
CA ALA A 194 -8.50 3.39 -10.09
C ALA A 194 -8.33 3.85 -11.55
N GLY A 195 -9.43 3.92 -12.31
CA GLY A 195 -9.45 4.45 -13.68
C GLY A 195 -9.06 5.92 -13.76
N ILE A 196 -9.62 6.77 -12.89
CA ILE A 196 -9.26 8.19 -12.78
C ILE A 196 -7.78 8.35 -12.40
N MET A 197 -7.30 7.56 -11.43
CA MET A 197 -5.88 7.58 -11.05
C MET A 197 -4.97 7.18 -12.22
N GLY A 198 -5.34 6.16 -12.99
CA GLY A 198 -4.60 5.75 -14.18
C GLY A 198 -4.62 6.82 -15.28
N PHE A 199 -5.76 7.45 -15.53
CA PHE A 199 -5.91 8.49 -16.56
C PHE A 199 -5.13 9.77 -16.21
N VAL A 200 -5.21 10.23 -14.96
CA VAL A 200 -4.54 11.44 -14.47
C VAL A 200 -3.09 11.17 -14.04
N HIS A 201 -2.61 9.93 -14.16
CA HIS A 201 -1.27 9.50 -13.75
C HIS A 201 -0.95 9.79 -12.28
N ILE A 202 -1.95 9.63 -11.40
CA ILE A 202 -1.76 9.79 -9.95
C ILE A 202 -1.05 8.53 -9.43
N PRO A 203 0.19 8.65 -8.91
CA PRO A 203 0.93 7.49 -8.44
C PRO A 203 0.32 6.92 -7.16
N ILE A 204 0.37 5.60 -7.02
CA ILE A 204 -0.03 4.92 -5.79
C ILE A 204 0.99 5.25 -4.68
N LYS A 205 0.52 5.96 -3.66
CA LYS A 205 1.26 6.32 -2.44
C LYS A 205 0.54 5.76 -1.23
N PRO A 206 1.21 5.64 -0.06
CA PRO A 206 0.55 5.25 1.18
C PRO A 206 -0.76 6.01 1.45
N SER A 207 -0.79 7.32 1.19
CA SER A 207 -1.99 8.14 1.39
C SER A 207 -3.13 7.83 0.41
N THR A 208 -2.84 7.58 -0.87
CA THR A 208 -3.89 7.32 -1.87
C THR A 208 -4.46 5.90 -1.77
N MET A 209 -3.73 4.95 -1.18
CA MET A 209 -4.23 3.59 -0.98
C MET A 209 -5.34 3.51 0.06
N LEU A 210 -5.31 4.40 1.06
CA LEU A 210 -6.34 4.46 2.11
C LEU A 210 -7.73 4.75 1.52
N VAL A 211 -7.79 5.44 0.38
CA VAL A 211 -9.04 5.74 -0.36
C VAL A 211 -9.82 4.45 -0.62
N PHE A 212 -9.17 3.39 -1.10
CA PHE A 212 -9.87 2.15 -1.47
C PHE A 212 -10.47 1.43 -0.25
N GLY A 213 -9.74 1.39 0.86
CA GLY A 213 -10.23 0.75 2.09
C GLY A 213 -11.38 1.52 2.73
N ILE A 214 -11.22 2.85 2.86
CA ILE A 214 -12.24 3.73 3.42
C ILE A 214 -13.50 3.70 2.55
N ALA A 215 -13.35 3.88 1.23
CA ALA A 215 -14.48 3.89 0.31
C ALA A 215 -15.20 2.55 0.24
N LEU A 216 -14.47 1.41 0.25
CA LEU A 216 -15.11 0.10 0.30
C LEU A 216 -15.97 -0.06 1.56
N GLY A 217 -15.43 0.31 2.73
CA GLY A 217 -16.16 0.19 3.99
C GLY A 217 -17.46 0.98 3.99
N ILE A 218 -17.40 2.26 3.60
CA ILE A 218 -18.57 3.15 3.55
C ILE A 218 -19.57 2.71 2.49
N ALA A 219 -19.10 2.29 1.31
CA ALA A 219 -19.98 1.83 0.26
C ALA A 219 -20.76 0.58 0.72
N VAL A 220 -20.08 -0.37 1.34
CA VAL A 220 -20.70 -1.61 1.81
C VAL A 220 -21.70 -1.35 2.94
N ASP A 221 -21.39 -0.44 3.86
CA ASP A 221 -22.32 -0.04 4.92
C ASP A 221 -23.65 0.49 4.35
N ASN A 222 -23.58 1.39 3.36
CA ASN A 222 -24.76 1.89 2.64
C ASN A 222 -25.56 0.75 1.98
N ALA A 223 -24.89 -0.26 1.42
CA ALA A 223 -25.55 -1.42 0.82
C ALA A 223 -26.21 -2.32 1.88
N ILE A 224 -25.56 -2.55 3.03
CA ILE A 224 -26.14 -3.31 4.15
C ILE A 224 -27.39 -2.59 4.66
N PHE A 225 -27.30 -1.28 4.89
CA PHE A 225 -28.41 -0.48 5.40
C PHE A 225 -29.62 -0.53 4.46
N PHE A 226 -29.39 -0.39 3.14
CA PHE A 226 -30.43 -0.55 2.14
C PHE A 226 -31.04 -1.95 2.13
N LEU A 227 -30.21 -3.00 2.09
CA LEU A 227 -30.68 -4.39 2.00
C LEU A 227 -31.41 -4.84 3.27
N ALA A 228 -31.01 -4.34 4.44
CA ALA A 228 -31.67 -4.59 5.71
C ALA A 228 -33.08 -3.99 5.73
N ARG A 229 -33.24 -2.71 5.34
CA ARG A 229 -34.57 -2.08 5.23
C ARG A 229 -35.42 -2.70 4.13
N TYR A 230 -34.83 -3.03 2.99
CA TYR A 230 -35.51 -3.78 1.93
C TYR A 230 -36.05 -5.13 2.43
N ARG A 231 -35.29 -5.85 3.25
CA ARG A 231 -35.75 -7.10 3.89
C ARG A 231 -36.96 -6.87 4.80
N LEU A 232 -36.90 -5.84 5.65
CA LEU A 232 -37.99 -5.49 6.55
C LEU A 232 -39.27 -5.20 5.75
N GLU A 233 -39.15 -4.33 4.75
CA GLU A 233 -40.26 -3.97 3.86
C GLU A 233 -40.82 -5.17 3.10
N LEU A 234 -39.98 -6.13 2.69
CA LEU A 234 -40.43 -7.34 2.03
C LEU A 234 -41.33 -8.21 2.94
N LYS A 235 -41.04 -8.23 4.25
CA LYS A 235 -41.91 -8.89 5.24
C LYS A 235 -43.22 -8.12 5.41
N LEU A 236 -43.16 -6.79 5.56
CA LEU A 236 -44.34 -5.93 5.78
C LEU A 236 -45.29 -5.90 4.58
N THR A 237 -44.76 -5.91 3.36
CA THR A 237 -45.55 -5.86 2.12
C THR A 237 -46.01 -7.24 1.63
N GLY A 238 -45.78 -8.31 2.39
CA GLY A 238 -46.19 -9.67 2.02
C GLY A 238 -45.46 -10.22 0.78
N GLY A 239 -44.24 -9.75 0.50
CA GLY A 239 -43.42 -10.21 -0.62
C GLY A 239 -43.59 -9.43 -1.93
N ASP A 240 -44.25 -8.27 -1.93
CA ASP A 240 -44.33 -7.43 -3.13
C ASP A 240 -43.04 -6.63 -3.39
N LEU A 241 -42.12 -7.29 -4.09
CA LEU A 241 -40.78 -6.80 -4.46
C LEU A 241 -40.73 -5.31 -4.85
N SER A 242 -41.61 -4.87 -5.76
CA SER A 242 -41.52 -3.51 -6.31
C SER A 242 -41.88 -2.46 -5.26
N ARG A 243 -42.88 -2.76 -4.45
CA ARG A 243 -43.34 -1.89 -3.38
C ARG A 243 -42.33 -1.87 -2.22
N SER A 244 -41.74 -3.03 -1.90
CA SER A 244 -40.70 -3.11 -0.86
C SER A 244 -39.46 -2.29 -1.24
N VAL A 245 -39.03 -2.36 -2.51
CA VAL A 245 -37.89 -1.55 -2.98
C VAL A 245 -38.23 -0.05 -2.94
N ASP A 246 -39.39 0.38 -3.43
CA ASP A 246 -39.77 1.81 -3.41
C ASP A 246 -39.82 2.36 -1.98
N ASN A 247 -40.46 1.63 -1.05
CA ASN A 247 -40.51 2.00 0.36
C ASN A 247 -39.10 2.08 0.97
N ALA A 248 -38.28 1.04 0.75
CA ALA A 248 -36.92 1.00 1.27
C ALA A 248 -36.06 2.15 0.73
N VAL A 249 -36.12 2.46 -0.57
CA VAL A 249 -35.41 3.59 -1.17
C VAL A 249 -35.88 4.90 -0.54
N ARG A 250 -37.20 5.12 -0.41
CA ARG A 250 -37.76 6.37 0.17
C ARG A 250 -37.28 6.59 1.59
N GLN A 251 -37.25 5.53 2.40
CA GLN A 251 -36.84 5.62 3.80
C GLN A 251 -35.32 5.80 3.95
N VAL A 252 -34.54 5.02 3.21
CA VAL A 252 -33.09 4.94 3.38
C VAL A 252 -32.33 6.07 2.66
N SER A 253 -32.86 6.55 1.53
CA SER A 253 -32.13 7.50 0.68
C SER A 253 -31.75 8.79 1.39
N VAL A 254 -32.65 9.35 2.22
CA VAL A 254 -32.38 10.58 2.97
C VAL A 254 -31.21 10.39 3.94
N GLY A 255 -31.17 9.26 4.66
CA GLY A 255 -30.08 8.94 5.59
C GLY A 255 -28.74 8.73 4.89
N ILE A 256 -28.74 7.98 3.77
CA ILE A 256 -27.52 7.77 2.96
C ILE A 256 -27.02 9.09 2.38
N ILE A 257 -27.90 9.95 1.87
CA ILE A 257 -27.50 11.25 1.32
C ILE A 257 -26.92 12.14 2.41
N TYR A 258 -27.54 12.20 3.59
CA TYR A 258 -27.07 13.04 4.69
C TYR A 258 -25.68 12.63 5.18
N THR A 259 -25.50 11.35 5.48
CA THR A 259 -24.20 10.81 5.91
C THR A 259 -23.13 11.00 4.84
N SER A 260 -23.46 10.72 3.58
CA SER A 260 -22.54 10.93 2.44
C SER A 260 -22.16 12.39 2.26
N ALA A 261 -23.10 13.33 2.41
CA ALA A 261 -22.84 14.76 2.30
C ALA A 261 -21.87 15.25 3.39
N VAL A 262 -22.05 14.80 4.63
CA VAL A 262 -21.14 15.12 5.74
C VAL A 262 -19.74 14.58 5.46
N LEU A 263 -19.63 13.34 5.00
CA LEU A 263 -18.34 12.74 4.65
C LEU A 263 -17.66 13.45 3.47
N VAL A 264 -18.41 13.78 2.42
CA VAL A 264 -17.92 14.54 1.28
C VAL A 264 -17.42 15.92 1.71
N ALA A 265 -18.15 16.62 2.57
CA ALA A 265 -17.70 17.88 3.14
C ALA A 265 -16.42 17.69 3.98
N GLY A 266 -16.35 16.64 4.80
CA GLY A 266 -15.17 16.31 5.61
C GLY A 266 -13.92 16.02 4.78
N PHE A 267 -14.02 15.14 3.77
CA PHE A 267 -12.88 14.80 2.91
C PHE A 267 -12.51 15.93 1.93
N SER A 268 -13.47 16.76 1.51
CA SER A 268 -13.17 17.90 0.64
C SER A 268 -12.28 18.94 1.33
N MET A 269 -12.33 19.07 2.65
CA MET A 269 -11.40 19.93 3.41
C MET A 269 -9.93 19.55 3.21
N PHE A 270 -9.61 18.27 2.96
CA PHE A 270 -8.24 17.84 2.70
C PHE A 270 -7.68 18.35 1.37
N ALA A 271 -8.55 18.78 0.44
CA ALA A 271 -8.12 19.36 -0.84
C ALA A 271 -7.34 20.68 -0.66
N PHE A 272 -7.55 21.40 0.46
CA PHE A 272 -6.82 22.63 0.79
C PHE A 272 -5.44 22.37 1.41
N SER A 273 -5.07 21.12 1.66
CA SER A 273 -3.77 20.78 2.23
C SER A 273 -2.62 21.08 1.25
N ARG A 274 -1.54 21.67 1.76
CA ARG A 274 -0.29 21.89 1.00
C ARG A 274 0.52 20.61 0.83
N PHE A 275 0.20 19.55 1.57
CA PHE A 275 0.85 18.26 1.44
C PHE A 275 0.15 17.42 0.37
N GLY A 276 0.78 17.25 -0.78
CA GLY A 276 0.17 16.61 -1.96
C GLY A 276 -0.40 15.21 -1.72
N GLY A 277 0.14 14.47 -0.74
CA GLY A 277 -0.42 13.16 -0.36
C GLY A 277 -1.81 13.25 0.30
N ILE A 278 -2.04 14.25 1.16
CA ILE A 278 -3.32 14.50 1.83
C ILE A 278 -4.30 15.14 0.83
N GLN A 279 -3.82 16.05 -0.01
CA GLN A 279 -4.63 16.64 -1.07
C GLN A 279 -5.20 15.58 -2.02
N ALA A 280 -4.36 14.65 -2.49
CA ALA A 280 -4.81 13.54 -3.34
C ALA A 280 -5.79 12.61 -2.61
N LEU A 281 -5.55 12.29 -1.34
CA LEU A 281 -6.49 11.52 -0.51
C LEU A 281 -7.86 12.20 -0.44
N GLY A 282 -7.90 13.50 -0.13
CA GLY A 282 -9.14 14.27 -0.05
C GLY A 282 -9.93 14.26 -1.34
N LEU A 283 -9.28 14.66 -2.44
CA LEU A 283 -9.92 14.75 -3.75
C LEU A 283 -10.45 13.39 -4.22
N LEU A 284 -9.61 12.35 -4.16
CA LEU A 284 -9.98 11.00 -4.61
C LEU A 284 -11.10 10.43 -3.73
N THR A 285 -11.01 10.56 -2.41
CA THR A 285 -12.05 10.02 -1.51
C THR A 285 -13.38 10.72 -1.74
N THR A 286 -13.41 12.05 -1.85
CA THR A 286 -14.64 12.79 -2.13
C THR A 286 -15.30 12.33 -3.42
N ILE A 287 -14.54 12.20 -4.51
CA ILE A 287 -15.06 11.71 -5.79
C ILE A 287 -15.59 10.27 -5.64
N THR A 288 -14.82 9.41 -4.97
CA THR A 288 -15.19 8.00 -4.77
C THR A 288 -16.49 7.87 -3.98
N LEU A 289 -16.65 8.65 -2.91
CA LEU A 289 -17.84 8.61 -2.05
C LEU A 289 -19.08 9.15 -2.75
N LEU A 290 -18.94 10.20 -3.57
CA LEU A 290 -20.04 10.67 -4.42
C LEU A 290 -20.50 9.58 -5.39
N ILE A 291 -19.55 8.93 -6.06
CA ILE A 291 -19.86 7.80 -6.96
C ILE A 291 -20.48 6.64 -6.18
N ALA A 292 -19.96 6.31 -4.99
CA ALA A 292 -20.48 5.24 -4.15
C ALA A 292 -21.92 5.49 -3.71
N MET A 293 -22.23 6.70 -3.25
CA MET A 293 -23.60 7.12 -2.92
C MET A 293 -24.52 6.98 -4.13
N LEU A 294 -24.14 7.50 -5.30
CA LEU A 294 -24.93 7.40 -6.52
C LEU A 294 -25.15 5.96 -6.95
N THR A 295 -24.10 5.13 -6.89
CA THR A 295 -24.17 3.73 -7.32
C THR A 295 -25.06 2.92 -6.36
N ASN A 296 -24.98 3.16 -5.06
CA ASN A 296 -25.85 2.50 -4.07
C ASN A 296 -27.30 2.99 -4.10
N LEU A 297 -27.59 4.22 -4.50
CA LEU A 297 -28.97 4.71 -4.60
C LEU A 297 -29.63 4.39 -5.95
N LEU A 298 -28.84 4.21 -7.02
CA LEU A 298 -29.37 3.98 -8.36
C LEU A 298 -29.20 2.52 -8.81
N VAL A 299 -27.97 2.00 -8.75
CA VAL A 299 -27.64 0.68 -9.31
C VAL A 299 -28.12 -0.44 -8.39
N LEU A 300 -27.94 -0.31 -7.07
CA LEU A 300 -28.35 -1.36 -6.13
C LEU A 300 -29.87 -1.64 -6.17
N PRO A 301 -30.78 -0.65 -6.08
CA PRO A 301 -32.22 -0.91 -6.17
C PRO A 301 -32.63 -1.45 -7.54
N ALA A 302 -32.05 -0.92 -8.63
CA ALA A 302 -32.32 -1.39 -9.98
C ALA A 302 -31.92 -2.87 -10.17
N MET A 303 -30.76 -3.26 -9.63
CA MET A 303 -30.31 -4.64 -9.63
C MET A 303 -31.25 -5.54 -8.82
N VAL A 304 -31.65 -5.13 -7.61
CA VAL A 304 -32.61 -5.88 -6.79
C VAL A 304 -33.94 -6.09 -7.54
N LEU A 305 -34.48 -5.05 -8.19
CA LEU A 305 -35.70 -5.13 -8.99
C LEU A 305 -35.58 -6.06 -10.20
N SER A 306 -34.40 -6.09 -10.84
CA SER A 306 -34.16 -6.96 -12.00
C SER A 306 -34.08 -8.45 -11.64
N LEU A 307 -33.85 -8.80 -10.37
CA LEU A 307 -33.76 -10.20 -9.95
C LEU A 307 -35.15 -10.80 -9.70
N ASN A 308 -35.40 -11.91 -10.38
CA ASN A 308 -36.71 -12.59 -10.45
C ASN A 308 -37.38 -12.89 -9.08
N LYS A 309 -38.67 -12.54 -8.96
CA LYS A 309 -39.54 -12.59 -7.75
C LYS A 309 -39.41 -13.86 -6.90
N ARG A 310 -39.33 -15.05 -7.51
CA ARG A 310 -39.28 -16.34 -6.77
C ARG A 310 -37.98 -16.57 -6.00
N ILE A 311 -36.89 -15.92 -6.39
CA ILE A 311 -35.55 -16.15 -5.83
C ILE A 311 -35.28 -15.20 -4.65
N MET A 312 -35.82 -13.98 -4.70
CA MET A 312 -35.74 -13.03 -3.59
C MET A 312 -36.65 -13.47 -2.42
N SER A 313 -37.89 -13.89 -2.69
CA SER A 313 -38.81 -14.33 -1.62
C SER A 313 -38.27 -15.49 -0.76
N LYS A 314 -37.55 -16.46 -1.34
CA LYS A 314 -36.96 -17.58 -0.56
C LYS A 314 -35.75 -17.16 0.28
N ALA A 315 -34.95 -16.21 -0.18
CA ALA A 315 -33.70 -15.81 0.48
C ALA A 315 -33.94 -15.01 1.78
N PHE A 316 -35.07 -14.31 1.89
CA PHE A 316 -35.34 -13.44 3.03
C PHE A 316 -36.24 -14.07 4.11
N ASN A 317 -36.89 -15.20 3.82
CA ASN A 317 -37.89 -15.84 4.69
C ASN A 317 -37.31 -16.61 5.89
N GLU A 318 -36.04 -17.03 5.88
CA GLU A 318 -35.45 -17.79 7.00
C GLU A 318 -34.06 -17.23 7.40
N PRO A 319 -33.97 -16.29 8.37
CA PRO A 319 -32.70 -15.84 8.93
C PRO A 319 -32.06 -16.91 9.83
N MET A 320 -30.72 -16.92 9.87
CA MET A 320 -29.95 -17.53 10.97
C MET A 320 -29.75 -16.56 12.16
N LEU A 321 -29.98 -15.26 11.96
CA LEU A 321 -29.84 -14.18 12.94
C LEU A 321 -31.03 -13.22 12.81
N GLU A 322 -31.84 -13.11 13.86
CA GLU A 322 -32.82 -12.04 14.01
C GLU A 322 -32.09 -10.78 14.49
N ILE A 323 -32.11 -9.73 13.66
CA ILE A 323 -31.70 -8.39 14.10
C ILE A 323 -32.90 -7.84 14.86
N TYR A 324 -32.77 -7.70 16.17
CA TYR A 324 -33.76 -6.99 16.99
C TYR A 324 -33.79 -5.54 16.53
N ASP A 325 -34.98 -5.06 16.20
CA ASP A 325 -35.23 -3.65 15.91
C ASP A 325 -35.07 -2.89 17.22
N GLU A 326 -34.06 -2.03 17.36
CA GLU A 326 -33.98 -1.09 18.50
C GLU A 326 -35.00 0.06 18.33
N GLU A 327 -35.62 0.20 17.16
CA GLU A 327 -36.76 1.06 16.90
C GLU A 327 -38.08 0.30 17.12
N GLU A 328 -38.25 -0.39 18.25
CA GLU A 328 -39.60 -0.71 18.72
C GLU A 328 -40.33 0.62 18.86
N ASP A 329 -41.28 0.87 17.96
CA ASP A 329 -42.24 1.96 18.04
C ASP A 329 -42.73 2.02 19.49
N ILE A 330 -42.29 3.04 20.23
CA ILE A 330 -42.85 3.30 21.55
C ILE A 330 -44.32 3.59 21.29
N GLU A 331 -45.19 2.60 21.52
CA GLU A 331 -46.64 2.79 21.51
C GLU A 331 -46.95 3.78 22.63
N LEU A 332 -47.01 5.07 22.28
CA LEU A 332 -47.32 6.16 23.21
C LEU A 332 -48.62 5.91 23.97
N GLU A 333 -49.53 5.11 23.40
CA GLU A 333 -50.80 4.68 23.99
C GLU A 333 -50.66 3.58 25.06
N ALA A 334 -49.55 2.83 25.06
CA ALA A 334 -49.26 1.77 26.04
C ALA A 334 -48.50 2.29 27.28
N LEU A 335 -48.04 3.54 27.27
CA LEU A 335 -47.38 4.18 28.42
C LEU A 335 -48.41 4.54 29.49
N THR A 336 -48.59 3.68 30.48
CA THR A 336 -49.36 4.00 31.68
C THR A 336 -48.53 4.86 32.63
N VAL A 337 -48.98 6.09 32.88
CA VAL A 337 -48.40 6.95 33.91
C VAL A 337 -48.81 6.40 35.27
N GLU A 338 -47.87 5.82 36.02
CA GLU A 338 -48.07 5.53 37.45
C GLU A 338 -48.28 6.86 38.19
N THR A 339 -49.54 7.19 38.44
CA THR A 339 -49.89 8.29 39.33
C THR A 339 -49.61 7.84 40.76
N GLN A 340 -48.48 8.28 41.33
CA GLN A 340 -48.23 8.17 42.76
C GLN A 340 -49.40 8.81 43.51
N LYS A 341 -50.15 7.98 44.22
CA LYS A 341 -51.26 8.38 45.07
C LYS A 341 -50.71 9.31 46.16
N ALA A 342 -51.16 10.57 46.16
CA ALA A 342 -50.79 11.54 47.19
C ALA A 342 -51.07 10.96 48.59
N PRO A 343 -50.19 11.19 49.59
CA PRO A 343 -50.43 10.71 50.94
C PRO A 343 -51.71 11.36 51.48
N LYS A 344 -52.60 10.54 52.05
CA LYS A 344 -53.77 11.04 52.78
C LYS A 344 -53.31 11.99 53.90
N PRO A 345 -53.99 13.12 54.12
CA PRO A 345 -53.73 13.92 55.31
C PRO A 345 -54.23 13.12 56.52
N ASP A 346 -53.32 12.77 57.42
CA ASP A 346 -53.68 12.31 58.76
C ASP A 346 -54.34 13.48 59.50
N GLY A 347 -55.61 13.31 59.81
CA GLY A 347 -56.35 14.17 60.72
C GLY A 347 -56.80 13.36 61.93
N ALA A 348 -56.13 13.58 63.07
CA ALA A 348 -56.66 13.67 64.44
C ALA A 348 -55.49 13.72 65.43
#